data_AF-A0A7C2KY36-F1
#
_entry.id   AF-A0A7C2KY36-F1
#
_cell.length_a   1.000
_cell.length_b   1.000
_cell.length_c   1.000
_cell.angle_alpha   90.00
_cell.angle_beta   90.00
_cell.angle_gamma   90.00
#
_symmetry.space_group_name_H-M   'P 1'
#
loop_
_entity.id
_entity.type
_entity.pdbx_description
1 polymer ?
#
loop_
_entity_poly.entity_id
_entity_poly.type
_entity_poly.pdbx_seq_one_letter_code
_entity_poly.pdbx_strand_id
1 'polypeptide(L)' 'MLLCLAAAYVGRRLGLFEKEHLTPKEIAACTGLDERVARARLSELRKAGLVAKTNEGLYSFTSGSINEIFGEEA' A
#
# COMPACT_ATOMS: atom_id res chain seq x y z
N MET A 1 -3.39 6.38 1.83
CA MET A 1 -3.31 4.95 1.42
C MET A 1 -1.88 4.52 1.13
N LEU A 2 -1.15 5.20 0.23
CA LEU A 2 0.27 4.89 -0.02
C LEU A 2 1.13 4.97 1.25
N LEU A 3 0.94 6.00 2.09
CA LEU A 3 1.63 6.11 3.39
C LEU A 3 1.34 4.95 4.36
N CYS A 4 0.15 4.33 4.28
CA CYS A 4 -0.20 3.18 5.11
C CYS A 4 0.53 1.92 4.66
N LEU A 5 0.62 1.70 3.35
CA LEU A 5 1.43 0.62 2.78
C LEU A 5 2.94 0.87 2.96
N ALA A 6 3.39 2.13 2.90
CA ALA A 6 4.76 2.52 3.21
C ALA A 6 5.10 2.24 4.68
N ALA A 7 4.19 2.54 5.62
CA ALA A 7 4.38 2.22 7.03
C ALA A 7 4.49 0.70 7.27
N ALA A 8 3.67 -0.12 6.60
CA ALA A 8 3.80 -1.57 6.65
C ALA A 8 5.13 -2.07 6.07
N TYR A 9 5.56 -1.51 4.93
CA TYR A 9 6.83 -1.82 4.29
C TYR A 9 8.04 -1.46 5.19
N VAL A 10 8.06 -0.24 5.73
CA VAL A 10 9.13 0.24 6.62
C VAL A 10 9.11 -0.53 7.95
N GLY A 11 7.95 -0.77 8.55
CA GLY A 11 7.87 -1.52 9.79
C GLY A 11 8.32 -2.97 9.64
N ARG A 12 8.10 -3.62 8.50
CA ARG A 12 8.71 -4.93 8.21
C ARG A 12 10.24 -4.83 8.10
N ARG A 13 10.76 -3.86 7.35
CA ARG A 13 12.21 -3.62 7.20
C ARG A 13 12.90 -3.36 8.53
N LEU A 14 12.20 -2.75 9.48
CA LEU A 14 12.68 -2.48 10.84
C LEU A 14 12.43 -3.64 11.82
N GLY A 15 11.83 -4.75 11.37
CA GLY A 15 11.49 -5.90 12.24
C GLY A 15 10.35 -5.63 13.23
N LEU A 16 9.59 -4.53 13.05
CA LEU A 16 8.48 -4.12 13.91
C LEU A 16 7.15 -4.78 13.52
N PHE A 17 7.01 -5.21 12.26
CA PHE A 17 5.83 -5.90 11.76
C PHE A 17 6.20 -7.23 11.08
N GLU A 18 5.44 -8.28 11.36
CA GLU A 18 5.61 -9.59 10.71
C GLU A 18 5.09 -9.62 9.27
N LYS A 19 4.11 -8.76 8.93
CA LYS A 19 3.39 -8.80 7.66
C LYS A 19 3.73 -7.61 6.77
N GLU A 20 4.17 -7.90 5.54
CA GLU A 20 4.43 -6.89 4.50
C GLU A 20 3.17 -6.43 3.77
N HIS A 21 2.13 -7.25 3.80
CA HIS A 21 0.94 -7.07 2.97
C HIS A 21 -0.27 -6.75 3.84
N LEU A 22 -1.08 -5.79 3.39
CA LEU A 22 -2.32 -5.41 4.05
C LEU A 22 -3.52 -5.80 3.20
N THR A 23 -4.58 -6.25 3.87
CA THR A 23 -5.90 -6.44 3.27
C THR A 23 -6.55 -5.09 2.96
N PRO A 24 -7.51 -5.02 2.03
CA PRO A 24 -8.31 -3.82 1.82
C PRO A 24 -9.01 -3.31 3.08
N LYS A 25 -9.40 -4.23 3.98
CA LYS A 25 -10.07 -3.92 5.24
C LYS A 25 -9.11 -3.24 6.23
N GLU A 26 -7.88 -3.73 6.36
CA GLU A 26 -6.86 -3.09 7.20
C GLU A 26 -6.50 -1.70 6.63
N ILE A 27 -6.36 -1.58 5.32
CA ILE A 27 -6.08 -0.29 4.66
C ILE A 27 -7.23 0.70 4.89
N ALA A 28 -8.48 0.24 4.78
CA ALA A 28 -9.66 1.05 5.06
C ALA A 28 -9.67 1.53 6.52
N ALA A 29 -9.41 0.63 7.47
CA ALA A 29 -9.33 0.95 8.90
C ALA A 29 -8.22 1.97 9.20
N CYS A 30 -7.04 1.80 8.62
CA CYS A 30 -5.91 2.72 8.82
C CYS A 30 -6.10 4.10 8.16
N THR A 31 -6.97 4.20 7.15
CA THR A 31 -7.19 5.46 6.41
C THR A 31 -8.52 6.14 6.74
N GLY A 32 -9.36 5.50 7.56
CA GLY A 32 -10.70 6.00 7.88
C GLY A 32 -11.65 6.00 6.67
N LEU A 33 -11.32 5.28 5.60
CA LEU A 33 -12.13 5.19 4.39
C LEU A 33 -13.11 4.02 4.48
N ASP A 34 -14.23 4.16 3.78
CA ASP A 34 -15.10 3.01 3.50
C ASP A 34 -14.35 1.95 2.67
N GLU A 35 -14.62 0.67 2.94
CA GLU A 35 -13.89 -0.44 2.30
C GLU A 35 -14.10 -0.48 0.78
N ARG A 36 -15.30 -0.13 0.26
CA ARG A 36 -15.52 -0.05 -1.20
C ARG A 36 -14.69 1.07 -1.82
N VAL A 37 -14.61 2.21 -1.15
CA VAL A 37 -13.80 3.35 -1.60
C VAL A 37 -12.31 2.98 -1.59
N ALA A 38 -11.85 2.34 -0.51
CA ALA A 38 -10.49 1.85 -0.39
C ALA A 38 -10.16 0.84 -1.52
N ARG A 39 -11.04 -0.11 -1.81
CA ARG A 39 -10.88 -1.07 -2.92
C ARG A 39 -10.81 -0.39 -4.28
N ALA A 40 -11.69 0.59 -4.55
CA ALA A 40 -11.67 1.34 -5.80
C ALA A 40 -10.34 2.09 -5.97
N ARG A 41 -9.87 2.78 -4.93
CA ARG A 41 -8.58 3.48 -4.95
C ARG A 41 -7.39 2.53 -5.09
N LEU A 42 -7.40 1.36 -4.44
CA LEU A 42 -6.37 0.33 -4.59
C LEU A 42 -6.31 -0.22 -6.02
N SER A 43 -7.46 -0.36 -6.69
CA SER A 43 -7.50 -0.75 -8.10
C SER A 43 -6.79 0.27 -9.00
N GLU A 44 -7.03 1.56 -8.78
CA GLU A 44 -6.36 2.62 -9.55
C GLU A 44 -4.86 2.70 -9.26
N LEU A 45 -4.45 2.62 -7.99
CA LEU A 45 -3.04 2.57 -7.60
C LEU A 45 -2.32 1.35 -8.20
N ARG A 46 -3.01 0.21 -8.32
CA ARG A 46 -2.45 -0.99 -8.93
C ARG A 46 -2.22 -0.78 -10.43
N LYS A 47 -3.19 -0.17 -11.12
CA LYS A 47 -3.05 0.17 -12.55
C LYS A 47 -1.88 1.14 -12.79
N ALA A 48 -1.65 2.06 -11.86
CA ALA A 48 -0.52 2.98 -11.88
C ALA A 48 0.84 2.33 -11.51
N GLY A 49 0.86 1.03 -11.17
CA GLY A 49 2.10 0.34 -10.78
C GLY A 49 2.61 0.68 -9.37
N LEU A 50 1.84 1.49 -8.62
CA LEU A 50 2.21 1.98 -7.28
C LEU A 50 1.88 1.00 -6.16
N VAL A 51 1.11 -0.06 -6.42
CA VAL A 51 0.88 -1.14 -5.45
C VAL A 51 0.79 -2.47 -6.19
N ALA A 52 1.25 -3.54 -5.57
CA ALA A 52 1.07 -4.90 -6.06
C ALA A 52 -0.07 -5.58 -5.30
N LYS A 53 -0.80 -6.47 -5.98
CA LYS A 53 -1.83 -7.32 -5.37
C LYS A 53 -1.37 -8.77 -5.43
N THR A 54 -1.33 -9.45 -4.29
CA THR A 54 -1.01 -10.87 -4.22
C THR A 54 -2.20 -11.73 -4.68
N ASN A 55 -1.96 -13.01 -4.97
CA ASN A 55 -3.01 -13.96 -5.34
C ASN A 55 -4.08 -14.12 -4.24
N GLU A 56 -3.71 -13.87 -2.98
CA GLU A 56 -4.59 -13.91 -1.81
C GLU A 56 -5.41 -12.62 -1.62
N GLY A 57 -5.21 -11.62 -2.49
CA GLY A 57 -5.93 -10.36 -2.45
C GLY A 57 -5.38 -9.32 -1.49
N LEU A 58 -4.17 -9.54 -0.98
CA LEU A 58 -3.42 -8.58 -0.16
C LEU A 58 -2.68 -7.58 -1.04
N TYR A 59 -2.41 -6.40 -0.51
CA TYR A 59 -1.71 -5.34 -1.21
C TYR A 59 -0.35 -5.07 -0.58
N SER A 60 0.67 -4.89 -1.42
CA SER A 60 2.02 -4.47 -1.03
C SER A 60 2.46 -3.21 -1.75
N PHE A 61 3.42 -2.55 -1.10
CA PHE A 61 4.19 -1.45 -1.66
C PHE A 61 5.15 -1.95 -2.75
N THR A 62 5.41 -1.15 -3.79
CA THR A 62 6.34 -1.48 -4.87
C THR A 62 7.49 -0.47 -4.93
N SER A 63 8.57 -0.79 -5.65
CA SER A 63 9.65 0.17 -5.91
C SER A 63 9.16 1.39 -6.70
N GLY A 64 8.15 1.23 -7.56
CA GLY A 64 7.51 2.35 -8.26
C GLY A 64 6.85 3.35 -7.31
N SER A 65 6.30 2.87 -6.19
CA SER A 65 5.76 3.74 -5.13
C SER A 65 6.83 4.58 -4.44
N ILE A 66 8.07 4.08 -4.35
CA ILE A 66 9.18 4.79 -3.72
C ILE A 66 9.57 6.00 -4.57
N ASN A 67 9.66 5.84 -5.89
CA ASN A 67 9.94 6.96 -6.80
C ASN A 67 8.80 7.98 -6.81
N GLU A 68 7.54 7.57 -6.71
CA GLU A 68 6.42 8.53 -6.65
C GLU A 68 6.40 9.33 -5.33
N ILE A 69 6.82 8.72 -4.21
CA ILE A 69 6.77 9.38 -2.89
C ILE A 69 8.06 10.13 -2.56
N PHE A 70 9.21 9.64 -3.04
CA PHE A 70 10.54 10.13 -2.69
C PHE A 70 11.39 10.53 -3.88
N GLY A 71 10.92 10.34 -5.12
CA GLY A 71 11.59 10.84 -6.30
C GLY A 71 11.52 12.35 -6.33
N GLU A 72 12.69 13.00 -6.27
CA GLU A 72 12.85 14.42 -6.56
C GLU A 72 12.29 14.74 -7.95
N GLU A 73 11.59 15.87 -8.06
CA GLU A 73 11.40 16.54 -9.35
C GLU A 73 12.79 16.82 -9.93
N ALA A 74 13.16 16.07 -10.97
CA ALA A 74 14.37 16.30 -11.77
C ALA A 74 14.02 17.08 -13.05
#